data_AF-A0A7K4CQ05-F1
#
_entry.id   AF-A0A7K4CQ05-F1
#
_cell.length_a   1.000
_cell.length_b   1.000
_cell.length_c   1.000
_cell.angle_alpha   90.00
_cell.angle_beta   90.00
_cell.angle_gamma   90.00
#
_symmetry.space_group_name_H-M   'P 1'
#
loop_
_entity.id
_entity.type
_entity.pdbx_description
1 polymer ?
#
loop_
_entity_poly.entity_id
_entity_poly.type
_entity_poly.pdbx_seq_one_letter_code
_entity_poly.pdbx_strand_id
1 'polypeptide(L)'
;SGKKALEPTTITFEGKKYQFTWNQIALFAIAAPVFILIFYQLLEYATWIRVIVGDHTISSINFVLAPFLNGNEFQIEYLANSSDFYNVPDLYNQVGFLRVFFAPVDDIKIYFKIPFRPIGENNIQFVTFCTGFQAIIIFAAIILFTPHSADPAASKGIWRRKTSALFWSSAIFYVVNIVRMWIQLGIYALIPTVRWDDIHYSISAASSFIAAIIVLLMHKTLPEFVISIVWSGIEIKKRFFPNLKYKTPGASKPNE
;
A
#
# COMPACT_ATOMS: atom_id res chain seq x y z
N SER A 1 -2.21 -3.49 -49.84
CA SER A 1 -2.05 -2.39 -48.86
C SER A 1 -0.98 -2.80 -47.86
N GLY A 2 0.27 -2.41 -48.11
CA GLY A 2 1.39 -2.70 -47.22
C GLY A 2 1.29 -1.81 -45.99
N LYS A 3 0.77 -2.33 -44.87
CA LYS A 3 0.90 -1.65 -43.58
C LYS A 3 2.39 -1.56 -43.29
N LYS A 4 2.98 -0.37 -43.47
CA LYS A 4 4.33 -0.05 -43.02
C LYS A 4 4.41 -0.46 -41.55
N ALA A 5 5.30 -1.40 -41.22
CA ALA A 5 5.46 -1.85 -39.85
C ALA A 5 5.75 -0.63 -38.99
N LEU A 6 4.95 -0.40 -37.95
CA LEU A 6 5.19 0.68 -36.99
C LEU A 6 6.54 0.41 -36.34
N GLU A 7 7.45 1.38 -36.43
CA GLU A 7 8.74 1.26 -35.77
C GLU A 7 8.55 1.08 -34.26
N PRO A 8 9.34 0.17 -33.64
CA PRO A 8 9.20 -0.13 -32.22
C PRO A 8 9.45 1.13 -31.39
N THR A 9 8.48 1.48 -30.55
CA THR A 9 8.58 2.62 -29.64
C THR A 9 9.75 2.40 -28.69
N THR A 10 10.74 3.30 -28.74
CA THR A 10 11.93 3.28 -27.89
C THR A 10 12.01 4.59 -27.13
N ILE A 11 12.25 4.51 -25.82
CA ILE A 11 12.43 5.69 -24.96
C ILE A 11 13.84 5.67 -24.39
N THR A 12 14.59 6.76 -24.53
CA THR A 12 15.92 6.88 -23.93
C THR A 12 15.81 7.65 -22.61
N PHE A 13 16.33 7.08 -21.52
CA PHE A 13 16.36 7.71 -20.20
C PHE A 13 17.68 7.34 -19.51
N GLU A 14 18.40 8.34 -18.98
CA GLU A 14 19.72 8.17 -18.35
C GLU A 14 20.72 7.36 -19.19
N GLY A 15 20.76 7.63 -20.51
CA GLY A 15 21.65 6.94 -21.44
C GLY A 15 21.29 5.48 -21.74
N LYS A 16 20.19 4.96 -21.18
CA LYS A 16 19.67 3.61 -21.45
C LYS A 16 18.47 3.65 -22.37
N LYS A 17 18.30 2.64 -23.21
CA LYS A 17 17.12 2.50 -24.08
C LYS A 17 16.11 1.57 -23.41
N TYR A 18 14.86 2.01 -23.41
CA TYR A 18 13.73 1.28 -22.87
C TYR A 18 12.80 0.90 -24.00
N GLN A 19 12.55 -0.39 -24.11
CA GLN A 19 11.62 -0.98 -25.09
C GLN A 19 10.78 -2.01 -24.37
N PHE A 20 9.47 -1.99 -24.59
CA PHE A 20 8.54 -2.94 -23.99
C PHE A 20 7.75 -3.65 -25.08
N THR A 21 7.16 -4.78 -24.71
CA THR A 21 6.23 -5.52 -25.56
C THR A 21 4.83 -5.38 -25.01
N TRP A 22 3.83 -5.48 -25.90
CA TRP A 22 2.43 -5.46 -25.49
C TRP A 22 2.06 -6.58 -24.54
N ASN A 23 2.69 -7.74 -24.67
CA ASN A 23 2.48 -8.85 -23.76
C ASN A 23 2.91 -8.50 -22.33
N GLN A 24 4.01 -7.76 -22.16
CA GLN A 24 4.46 -7.30 -20.84
C GLN A 24 3.52 -6.24 -20.26
N ILE A 25 3.03 -5.31 -21.08
CA ILE A 25 2.07 -4.29 -20.63
C ILE A 25 0.73 -4.93 -20.25
N ALA A 26 0.22 -5.85 -21.09
CA ALA A 26 -1.00 -6.59 -20.80
C ALA A 26 -0.86 -7.46 -19.55
N LEU A 27 0.28 -8.13 -19.40
CA LEU A 27 0.58 -8.89 -18.18
C LEU A 27 0.57 -7.99 -16.96
N PHE A 28 1.20 -6.81 -17.00
CA PHE A 28 1.15 -5.86 -15.90
C PHE A 28 -0.28 -5.41 -15.57
N ALA A 29 -1.05 -5.02 -16.58
CA ALA A 29 -2.42 -4.54 -16.42
C ALA A 29 -3.40 -5.58 -15.87
N ILE A 30 -3.14 -6.88 -16.08
CA ILE A 30 -3.99 -7.98 -15.60
C ILE A 30 -3.45 -8.59 -14.32
N ALA A 31 -2.16 -8.93 -14.28
CA ALA A 31 -1.55 -9.64 -13.18
C ALA A 31 -1.48 -8.81 -11.89
N ALA A 32 -1.26 -7.49 -11.98
CA ALA A 32 -1.25 -6.65 -10.78
C ALA A 32 -2.64 -6.58 -10.11
N PRO A 33 -3.75 -6.29 -10.82
CA PRO A 33 -5.09 -6.37 -10.22
C PRO A 33 -5.46 -7.77 -9.71
N VAL A 34 -5.17 -8.82 -10.48
CA VAL A 34 -5.46 -10.21 -10.05
C VAL A 34 -4.70 -10.54 -8.77
N PHE A 35 -3.42 -10.19 -8.68
CA PHE A 35 -2.63 -10.37 -7.47
C PHE A 35 -3.23 -9.60 -6.28
N ILE A 36 -3.62 -8.34 -6.49
CA ILE A 36 -4.26 -7.53 -5.45
C ILE A 36 -5.55 -8.21 -4.96
N LEU A 37 -6.40 -8.70 -5.87
CA LEU A 37 -7.65 -9.38 -5.52
C LEU A 37 -7.41 -10.68 -4.74
N ILE A 38 -6.44 -11.50 -5.19
CA ILE A 38 -6.07 -12.73 -4.48
C ILE A 38 -5.61 -12.41 -3.06
N PHE A 39 -4.72 -11.43 -2.90
CA PHE A 39 -4.22 -11.05 -1.58
C PHE A 39 -5.27 -10.35 -0.72
N TYR A 40 -6.18 -9.59 -1.32
CA TYR A 40 -7.32 -9.02 -0.62
C TYR A 40 -8.19 -10.13 -0.02
N GLN A 41 -8.50 -11.18 -0.79
CA GLN A 41 -9.25 -12.33 -0.28
C GLN A 41 -8.48 -13.07 0.81
N LEU A 42 -7.17 -13.28 0.63
CA LEU A 42 -6.33 -13.93 1.65
C LEU A 42 -6.30 -13.13 2.95
N LEU A 43 -6.32 -11.80 2.88
CA LEU A 43 -6.38 -10.93 4.06
C LEU A 43 -7.70 -11.01 4.81
N GLU A 44 -8.80 -11.34 4.13
CA GLU A 44 -10.09 -11.61 4.78
C GLU A 44 -10.09 -12.91 5.59
N TYR A 45 -9.09 -13.77 5.42
CA TYR A 45 -8.90 -14.97 6.23
C TYR A 45 -7.69 -14.86 7.17
N ALA A 46 -6.89 -13.80 7.02
CA ALA A 46 -5.67 -13.59 7.82
C ALA A 46 -5.96 -12.78 9.09
N THR A 47 -6.91 -13.24 9.91
CA THR A 47 -7.31 -12.56 11.15
C THR A 47 -6.14 -12.37 12.11
N TRP A 48 -5.21 -13.33 12.15
CA TRP A 48 -3.95 -13.23 12.88
C TRP A 48 -3.11 -11.99 12.52
N ILE A 49 -3.11 -11.54 11.25
CA ILE A 49 -2.39 -10.31 10.85
C ILE A 49 -3.00 -9.11 11.57
N ARG A 50 -4.32 -9.06 11.71
CA ARG A 50 -5.01 -7.96 12.40
C ARG A 50 -4.67 -7.92 13.87
N VAL A 51 -4.63 -9.09 14.51
CA VAL A 51 -4.24 -9.23 15.92
C VAL A 51 -2.81 -8.73 16.11
N ILE A 52 -1.85 -9.22 15.32
CA ILE A 52 -0.44 -8.80 15.42
C ILE A 52 -0.30 -7.30 15.17
N VAL A 53 -0.93 -6.75 14.13
CA VAL A 53 -0.84 -5.32 13.83
C VAL A 53 -1.53 -4.49 14.91
N GLY A 54 -2.67 -4.94 15.45
CA GLY A 54 -3.37 -4.28 16.54
C GLY A 54 -2.53 -4.22 17.82
N ASP A 55 -1.99 -5.37 18.24
CA ASP A 55 -1.12 -5.48 19.41
C ASP A 55 0.15 -4.64 19.25
N HIS A 56 0.80 -4.70 18.09
CA HIS A 56 1.98 -3.88 17.82
C HIS A 56 1.63 -2.39 17.81
N THR A 57 0.48 -2.00 17.26
CA THR A 57 0.01 -0.61 17.25
C THR A 57 -0.18 -0.11 18.68
N ILE A 58 -0.89 -0.86 19.53
CA ILE A 58 -1.15 -0.45 20.92
C ILE A 58 0.13 -0.42 21.75
N SER A 59 1.00 -1.44 21.61
CA SER A 59 2.30 -1.45 22.26
C SER A 59 3.14 -0.23 21.86
N SER A 60 3.17 0.10 20.57
CA SER A 60 3.92 1.25 20.06
C SER A 60 3.35 2.58 20.55
N ILE A 61 2.02 2.69 20.66
CA ILE A 61 1.34 3.89 21.13
C ILE A 61 1.56 4.08 22.63
N ASN A 62 1.38 3.04 23.43
CA ASN A 62 1.63 3.13 24.88
C ASN A 62 3.09 3.49 25.14
N PHE A 63 4.05 2.95 24.37
CA PHE A 63 5.45 3.35 24.47
C PHE A 63 5.66 4.86 24.24
N VAL A 64 4.97 5.46 23.27
CA VAL A 64 5.14 6.88 22.91
C VAL A 64 4.30 7.81 23.79
N LEU A 65 3.07 7.42 24.11
CA LEU A 65 2.07 8.26 24.74
C LEU A 65 1.91 8.03 26.25
N ALA A 66 2.39 6.92 26.83
CA ALA A 66 2.29 6.69 28.27
C ALA A 66 2.81 7.86 29.14
N PRO A 67 3.92 8.55 28.78
CA PRO A 67 4.37 9.73 29.53
C PRO A 67 3.36 10.87 29.57
N PHE A 68 2.46 10.95 28.58
CA PHE A 68 1.48 12.03 28.42
C PHE A 68 0.10 11.67 28.98
N LEU A 69 -0.13 10.41 29.33
CA LEU A 69 -1.44 9.89 29.73
C LEU A 69 -1.55 9.59 31.23
N ASN A 70 -0.58 10.06 32.04
CA ASN A 70 -0.59 9.92 33.50
C ASN A 70 -0.84 8.47 33.98
N GLY A 71 -0.24 7.49 33.29
CA GLY A 71 -0.40 6.07 33.61
C GLY A 71 -1.68 5.40 33.09
N ASN A 72 -2.51 6.12 32.33
CA ASN A 72 -3.64 5.50 31.63
C ASN A 72 -3.16 4.98 30.27
N GLU A 73 -3.38 3.70 30.03
CA GLU A 73 -2.92 3.04 28.80
C GLU A 73 -4.08 2.84 27.82
N PHE A 74 -3.76 2.85 26.53
CA PHE A 74 -4.67 2.33 25.53
C PHE A 74 -4.77 0.81 25.69
N GLN A 75 -5.99 0.29 25.56
CA GLN A 75 -6.25 -1.15 25.62
C GLN A 75 -6.84 -1.62 24.29
N ILE A 76 -6.64 -2.90 24.00
CA ILE A 76 -7.24 -3.58 22.85
C ILE A 76 -8.25 -4.58 23.38
N GLU A 77 -9.49 -4.49 22.89
CA GLU A 77 -10.57 -5.40 23.25
C GLU A 77 -10.99 -6.16 21.99
N TYR A 78 -11.14 -7.48 22.13
CA TYR A 78 -11.54 -8.36 21.03
C TYR A 78 -12.98 -8.81 21.27
N LEU A 79 -13.84 -8.59 20.29
CA LEU A 79 -15.21 -9.10 20.29
C LEU A 79 -15.31 -10.23 19.27
N ALA A 80 -15.52 -11.45 19.75
CA ALA A 80 -15.81 -12.58 18.88
C ALA A 80 -17.30 -12.54 18.44
N ASN A 81 -17.78 -13.44 17.59
CA ASN A 81 -19.21 -13.52 17.22
C ASN A 81 -20.18 -13.83 18.40
N SER A 82 -19.67 -14.01 19.63
CA SER A 82 -20.45 -13.88 20.87
C SER A 82 -20.52 -12.41 21.29
N SER A 83 -21.61 -11.96 21.90
CA SER A 83 -21.77 -10.59 22.43
C SER A 83 -20.77 -10.18 23.52
N ASP A 84 -19.74 -10.99 23.76
CA ASP A 84 -18.83 -10.92 24.88
C ASP A 84 -17.45 -10.42 24.42
N PHE A 85 -16.84 -9.56 25.24
CA PHE A 85 -15.51 -9.02 25.02
C PHE A 85 -14.45 -9.88 25.71
N TYR A 86 -13.34 -10.15 25.02
CA TYR A 86 -12.22 -10.95 25.52
C TYR A 86 -10.88 -10.21 25.38
N ASN A 87 -9.94 -10.49 26.28
CA ASN A 87 -8.53 -10.13 26.11
C ASN A 87 -7.81 -11.13 25.20
N VAL A 88 -6.65 -10.77 24.63
CA VAL A 88 -5.85 -11.65 23.73
C VAL A 88 -5.63 -13.06 24.29
N PRO A 89 -5.16 -13.23 25.55
CA PRO A 89 -4.89 -14.57 26.09
C PRO A 89 -6.17 -15.39 26.22
N ASP A 90 -7.27 -14.76 26.62
CA ASP A 90 -8.57 -15.41 26.76
C ASP A 90 -9.14 -15.84 25.41
N LEU A 91 -8.96 -15.00 24.38
CA LEU A 91 -9.35 -15.32 23.01
C LEU A 91 -8.60 -16.57 22.50
N TYR A 92 -7.27 -16.60 22.60
CA TYR A 92 -6.49 -17.78 22.18
C TYR A 92 -6.93 -19.06 22.89
N ASN A 93 -7.25 -18.97 24.19
CA ASN A 93 -7.71 -20.10 24.99
C ASN A 93 -9.14 -20.55 24.63
N GLN A 94 -10.04 -19.62 24.29
CA GLN A 94 -11.46 -19.94 24.02
C GLN A 94 -11.75 -20.31 22.57
N VAL A 95 -11.24 -19.57 21.58
CA VAL A 95 -11.45 -19.91 20.16
C VAL A 95 -10.38 -20.86 19.62
N GLY A 96 -9.27 -21.04 20.34
CA GLY A 96 -8.16 -21.90 19.95
C GLY A 96 -7.23 -21.22 18.94
N PHE A 97 -5.92 -21.39 19.14
CA PHE A 97 -4.87 -20.81 18.30
C PHE A 97 -5.12 -21.01 16.81
N LEU A 98 -5.46 -22.22 16.36
CA LEU A 98 -5.71 -22.50 14.94
C LEU A 98 -6.90 -21.72 14.36
N ARG A 99 -7.94 -21.43 15.14
CA ARG A 99 -9.03 -20.59 14.65
C ARG A 99 -8.59 -19.15 14.46
N VAL A 100 -7.72 -18.60 15.31
CA VAL A 100 -7.19 -17.23 15.09
C VAL A 100 -6.43 -17.12 13.75
N PHE A 101 -5.82 -18.21 13.28
CA PHE A 101 -5.08 -18.24 12.02
C PHE A 101 -5.95 -18.40 10.78
N PHE A 102 -7.11 -19.06 10.89
CA PHE A 102 -7.95 -19.43 9.75
C PHE A 102 -9.40 -18.94 9.83
N ALA A 103 -9.79 -18.24 10.89
CA ALA A 103 -11.13 -17.71 11.04
C ALA A 103 -11.38 -16.58 10.05
N PRO A 104 -12.56 -16.57 9.40
CA PRO A 104 -13.05 -15.42 8.67
C PRO A 104 -12.96 -14.15 9.51
N VAL A 105 -12.66 -13.06 8.82
CA VAL A 105 -12.49 -11.74 9.42
C VAL A 105 -13.70 -11.21 10.18
N ASP A 106 -14.90 -11.64 9.80
CA ASP A 106 -16.13 -11.20 10.43
C ASP A 106 -16.33 -11.81 11.82
N ASP A 107 -15.53 -12.83 12.18
CA ASP A 107 -15.64 -13.52 13.46
C ASP A 107 -14.97 -12.76 14.61
N ILE A 108 -14.05 -11.82 14.34
CA ILE A 108 -13.29 -11.10 15.37
C ILE A 108 -13.23 -9.60 15.04
N LYS A 109 -13.94 -8.80 15.82
CA LYS A 109 -13.83 -7.33 15.80
C LYS A 109 -12.82 -6.89 16.85
N ILE A 110 -11.98 -5.95 16.46
CA ILE A 110 -10.93 -5.40 17.33
C ILE A 110 -11.33 -3.96 17.66
N TYR A 111 -11.30 -3.60 18.93
CA TYR A 111 -11.61 -2.26 19.42
C TYR A 111 -10.44 -1.68 20.18
N PHE A 112 -10.13 -0.42 19.90
CA PHE A 112 -9.24 0.37 20.74
C PHE A 112 -10.07 1.07 21.82
N LYS A 113 -9.74 0.78 23.07
CA LYS A 113 -10.26 1.48 24.23
C LYS A 113 -9.31 2.60 24.57
N ILE A 114 -9.86 3.80 24.63
CA ILE A 114 -9.08 5.03 24.72
C ILE A 114 -9.22 5.57 26.14
N PRO A 115 -8.10 5.92 26.78
CA PRO A 115 -8.16 6.46 28.12
C PRO A 115 -8.94 7.78 28.12
N PHE A 116 -9.63 8.05 29.23
CA PHE A 116 -10.41 9.29 29.46
C PHE A 116 -11.68 9.47 28.61
N ARG A 117 -12.07 8.48 27.79
CA ARG A 117 -13.35 8.47 27.06
C ARG A 117 -14.32 7.47 27.71
N PRO A 118 -15.59 7.83 27.96
CA PRO A 118 -16.56 6.90 28.54
C PRO A 118 -16.86 5.72 27.60
N ILE A 119 -17.02 4.53 28.22
CA ILE A 119 -17.27 3.24 27.56
C ILE A 119 -18.67 3.27 26.94
N GLY A 120 -18.79 2.90 25.65
CA GLY A 120 -20.06 2.77 24.93
C GLY A 120 -20.28 3.80 23.81
N GLU A 121 -19.60 4.95 23.83
CA GLU A 121 -19.75 5.98 22.79
C GLU A 121 -18.47 6.23 21.96
N ASN A 122 -17.32 5.61 22.31
CA ASN A 122 -16.01 6.03 21.80
C ASN A 122 -14.98 4.89 21.57
N ASN A 123 -15.40 3.62 21.54
CA ASN A 123 -14.49 2.53 21.15
C ASN A 123 -14.26 2.59 19.64
N ILE A 124 -13.00 2.75 19.22
CA ILE A 124 -12.67 2.80 17.79
C ILE A 124 -12.52 1.38 17.29
N GLN A 125 -13.39 0.98 16.37
CA GLN A 125 -13.21 -0.29 15.68
C GLN A 125 -11.97 -0.22 14.78
N PHE A 126 -11.02 -1.10 15.04
CA PHE A 126 -9.85 -1.28 14.18
C PHE A 126 -10.26 -2.06 12.94
N VAL A 127 -10.31 -1.36 11.81
CA VAL A 127 -10.54 -1.98 10.49
C VAL A 127 -9.20 -2.23 9.80
N THR A 128 -9.11 -3.36 9.10
CA THR A 128 -7.94 -3.77 8.29
C THR A 128 -7.48 -2.72 7.30
N PHE A 129 -8.41 -1.95 6.77
CA PHE A 129 -8.13 -0.84 5.86
C PHE A 129 -7.17 0.20 6.49
N CYS A 130 -7.05 0.24 7.83
CA CYS A 130 -6.17 1.16 8.54
C CYS A 130 -4.76 0.62 8.80
N THR A 131 -4.50 -0.67 8.55
CA THR A 131 -3.20 -1.32 8.84
C THR A 131 -2.07 -0.90 7.88
N GLY A 132 -2.41 -0.30 6.73
CA GLY A 132 -1.46 -0.02 5.66
C GLY A 132 -1.08 -1.23 4.81
N PHE A 133 -1.46 -2.45 5.23
CA PHE A 133 -1.05 -3.68 4.57
C PHE A 133 -1.63 -3.82 3.16
N GLN A 134 -2.86 -3.31 2.94
CA GLN A 134 -3.45 -3.23 1.60
C GLN A 134 -2.64 -2.34 0.66
N ALA A 135 -2.21 -1.16 1.13
CA ALA A 135 -1.36 -0.28 0.34
C ALA A 135 -0.03 -0.96 -0.01
N ILE A 136 0.58 -1.66 0.96
CA ILE A 136 1.79 -2.45 0.73
C ILE A 136 1.56 -3.51 -0.36
N ILE A 137 0.45 -4.25 -0.33
CA ILE A 137 0.12 -5.24 -1.36
C ILE A 137 -0.08 -4.60 -2.73
N ILE A 138 -0.80 -3.48 -2.80
CA ILE A 138 -1.04 -2.76 -4.07
C ILE A 138 0.30 -2.35 -4.68
N PHE A 139 1.16 -1.72 -3.88
CA PHE A 139 2.49 -1.32 -4.35
C PHE A 139 3.40 -2.51 -4.65
N ALA A 140 3.30 -3.59 -3.87
CA ALA A 140 4.05 -4.81 -4.11
C ALA A 140 3.67 -5.45 -5.45
N ALA A 141 2.38 -5.51 -5.76
CA ALA A 141 1.87 -5.96 -7.05
C ALA A 141 2.40 -5.08 -8.19
N ILE A 142 2.31 -3.76 -8.03
CA ILE A 142 2.80 -2.80 -9.03
C ILE A 142 4.30 -3.02 -9.30
N ILE A 143 5.13 -3.10 -8.25
CA ILE A 143 6.58 -3.30 -8.36
C ILE A 143 6.89 -4.66 -8.99
N LEU A 144 6.25 -5.72 -8.51
CA LEU A 144 6.51 -7.09 -8.96
C LEU A 144 6.16 -7.27 -10.43
N PHE A 145 5.03 -6.73 -10.88
CA PHE A 145 4.57 -6.87 -12.26
C PHE A 145 5.01 -5.76 -13.20
N THR A 146 5.74 -4.74 -12.71
CA THR A 146 6.28 -3.68 -13.56
C THR A 146 7.02 -4.30 -14.76
N PRO A 147 6.68 -3.92 -16.01
CA PRO A 147 7.29 -4.44 -17.22
C PRO A 147 8.81 -4.30 -17.24
N HIS A 148 9.50 -5.27 -17.84
CA HIS A 148 10.95 -5.22 -18.02
C HIS A 148 11.31 -4.73 -19.41
N SER A 149 12.32 -3.86 -19.51
CA SER A 149 12.84 -3.47 -20.83
C SER A 149 13.42 -4.69 -21.55
N ALA A 150 13.20 -4.79 -22.85
CA ALA A 150 13.83 -5.79 -23.72
C ALA A 150 15.34 -5.52 -23.91
N ASP A 151 15.81 -4.29 -23.65
CA ASP A 151 17.24 -3.96 -23.69
C ASP A 151 17.99 -4.58 -22.48
N PRO A 152 19.02 -5.43 -22.70
CA PRO A 152 19.84 -6.01 -21.63
C PRO A 152 20.51 -4.96 -20.73
N ALA A 153 20.91 -3.81 -21.27
CA ALA A 153 21.57 -2.77 -20.50
C ALA A 153 20.62 -2.10 -19.49
N ALA A 154 19.33 -1.98 -19.86
CA ALA A 154 18.29 -1.47 -18.97
C ALA A 154 17.82 -2.54 -17.97
N SER A 155 17.62 -3.78 -18.42
CA SER A 155 17.09 -4.87 -17.58
C SER A 155 18.12 -5.52 -16.63
N LYS A 156 19.42 -5.26 -16.81
CA LYS A 156 20.47 -5.80 -15.93
C LYS A 156 20.20 -5.52 -14.45
N GLY A 157 20.05 -6.57 -13.65
CA GLY A 157 19.82 -6.44 -12.19
C GLY A 157 18.42 -5.98 -11.80
N ILE A 158 17.43 -6.11 -12.68
CA ILE A 158 16.04 -5.67 -12.41
C ILE A 158 15.42 -6.31 -11.16
N TRP A 159 15.68 -7.59 -10.90
CA TRP A 159 15.16 -8.27 -9.71
C TRP A 159 15.72 -7.66 -8.42
N ARG A 160 17.01 -7.32 -8.36
CA ARG A 160 17.60 -6.63 -7.21
C ARG A 160 16.96 -5.25 -6.99
N ARG A 161 16.69 -4.52 -8.08
CA ARG A 161 15.99 -3.23 -8.03
C ARG A 161 14.56 -3.38 -7.52
N LYS A 162 13.82 -4.38 -8.02
CA LYS A 162 12.46 -4.70 -7.56
C LYS A 162 12.44 -5.09 -6.08
N THR A 163 13.32 -5.99 -5.63
CA THR A 163 13.41 -6.38 -4.22
C THR A 163 13.76 -5.19 -3.33
N SER A 164 14.69 -4.33 -3.76
CA SER A 164 15.03 -3.10 -3.03
C SER A 164 13.83 -2.15 -2.96
N ALA A 165 13.12 -1.94 -4.07
CA ALA A 165 11.92 -1.12 -4.12
C ALA A 165 10.80 -1.68 -3.22
N LEU A 166 10.59 -3.00 -3.22
CA LEU A 166 9.64 -3.68 -2.34
C LEU A 166 9.98 -3.45 -0.87
N PHE A 167 11.24 -3.65 -0.48
CA PHE A 167 11.67 -3.46 0.89
C PHE A 167 11.48 -2.02 1.36
N TRP A 168 12.01 -1.03 0.60
CA TRP A 168 11.94 0.36 0.99
C TRP A 168 10.51 0.91 0.97
N SER A 169 9.70 0.57 -0.04
CA SER A 169 8.30 1.00 -0.08
C SER A 169 7.50 0.42 1.08
N SER A 170 7.66 -0.88 1.38
CA SER A 170 6.97 -1.53 2.51
C SER A 170 7.39 -0.94 3.84
N ALA A 171 8.69 -0.69 4.05
CA ALA A 171 9.20 -0.09 5.27
C ALA A 171 8.64 1.33 5.48
N ILE A 172 8.64 2.17 4.44
CA ILE A 172 8.08 3.53 4.51
C ILE A 172 6.58 3.48 4.80
N PHE A 173 5.81 2.64 4.09
CA PHE A 173 4.38 2.48 4.36
C PHE A 173 4.12 2.05 5.80
N TYR A 174 4.89 1.07 6.30
CA TYR A 174 4.72 0.58 7.65
C TYR A 174 4.95 1.68 8.69
N VAL A 175 6.09 2.38 8.61
CA VAL A 175 6.42 3.50 9.53
C VAL A 175 5.36 4.59 9.48
N VAL A 176 4.94 4.98 8.27
CA VAL A 176 3.94 6.03 8.10
C VAL A 176 2.58 5.63 8.69
N ASN A 177 2.17 4.38 8.53
CA ASN A 177 0.90 3.93 9.09
C ASN A 177 0.92 3.88 10.62
N ILE A 178 2.06 3.49 11.22
CA ILE A 178 2.25 3.58 12.67
C ILE A 178 2.16 5.03 13.14
N VAL A 179 2.92 5.93 12.52
CA VAL A 179 2.93 7.36 12.89
C VAL A 179 1.54 7.99 12.68
N ARG A 180 0.84 7.63 11.60
CA ARG A 180 -0.56 8.03 11.38
C ARG A 180 -1.43 7.60 12.56
N MET A 181 -1.33 6.36 13.00
CA MET A 181 -2.11 5.87 14.15
C MET A 181 -1.74 6.59 15.45
N TRP A 182 -0.46 6.87 15.69
CA TRP A 182 -0.01 7.63 16.85
C TRP A 182 -0.63 9.02 16.90
N ILE A 183 -0.60 9.74 15.77
CA ILE A 183 -1.17 11.08 15.69
C ILE A 183 -2.69 11.02 15.83
N GLN A 184 -3.36 10.09 15.13
CA GLN A 184 -4.82 9.96 15.17
C GLN A 184 -5.33 9.64 16.58
N LEU A 185 -4.80 8.60 17.22
CA LEU A 185 -5.21 8.18 18.56
C LEU A 185 -4.74 9.15 19.63
N GLY A 186 -3.55 9.74 19.49
CA GLY A 186 -3.05 10.77 20.40
C GLY A 186 -3.91 12.02 20.41
N ILE A 187 -4.25 12.59 19.24
CA ILE A 187 -5.14 13.76 19.17
C ILE A 187 -6.51 13.42 19.75
N TYR A 188 -7.05 12.26 19.41
CA TYR A 188 -8.40 11.88 19.86
C TYR A 188 -8.48 11.63 21.37
N ALA A 189 -7.40 11.10 21.96
CA ALA A 189 -7.27 10.92 23.41
C ALA A 189 -7.05 12.25 24.15
N LEU A 190 -6.22 13.14 23.60
CA LEU A 190 -5.82 14.39 24.26
C LEU A 190 -6.85 15.52 24.11
N ILE A 191 -7.71 15.48 23.08
CA ILE A 191 -8.70 16.53 22.81
C ILE A 191 -10.13 15.97 22.89
N PRO A 192 -10.82 16.12 24.04
CA PRO A 192 -12.14 15.52 24.28
C PRO A 192 -13.25 15.99 23.33
N THR A 193 -13.11 17.17 22.73
CA THR A 193 -14.17 17.77 21.91
C THR A 193 -14.14 17.35 20.45
N VAL A 194 -13.08 16.68 20.00
CA VAL A 194 -12.92 16.32 18.59
C VAL A 194 -13.53 14.95 18.32
N ARG A 195 -14.23 14.83 17.18
CA ARG A 195 -14.82 13.58 16.70
C ARG A 195 -13.77 12.72 16.01
N TRP A 196 -13.88 11.41 16.19
CA TRP A 196 -12.97 10.45 15.55
C TRP A 196 -12.98 10.60 14.03
N ASP A 197 -14.15 10.72 13.40
CA ASP A 197 -14.28 10.81 11.94
C ASP A 197 -13.46 11.98 11.35
N ASP A 198 -13.49 13.15 12.00
CA ASP A 198 -12.80 14.34 11.54
C ASP A 198 -11.28 14.15 11.55
N ILE A 199 -10.75 13.53 12.61
CA ILE A 199 -9.31 13.20 12.74
C ILE A 199 -8.95 12.09 11.75
N HIS A 200 -9.78 11.05 11.70
CA HIS A 200 -9.55 9.87 10.91
C HIS A 200 -9.44 10.23 9.44
N TYR A 201 -10.47 10.85 8.85
CA TYR A 201 -10.48 11.15 7.43
C TYR A 201 -9.43 12.19 7.05
N SER A 202 -9.22 13.24 7.84
CA SER A 202 -8.24 14.29 7.52
C SER A 202 -6.81 13.78 7.47
N ILE A 203 -6.39 13.02 8.49
CA ILE A 203 -5.02 12.47 8.54
C ILE A 203 -4.86 11.32 7.53
N SER A 204 -5.91 10.54 7.28
CA SER A 204 -5.89 9.53 6.23
C SER A 204 -5.74 10.14 4.85
N ALA A 205 -6.44 11.24 4.56
CA ALA A 205 -6.28 11.96 3.30
C ALA A 205 -4.85 12.51 3.16
N ALA A 206 -4.26 13.04 4.25
CA ALA A 206 -2.88 13.49 4.24
C ALA A 206 -1.86 12.37 3.92
N SER A 207 -2.16 11.11 4.27
CA SER A 207 -1.30 9.98 3.92
C SER A 207 -1.20 9.69 2.42
N SER A 208 -2.10 10.23 1.59
CA SER A 208 -2.00 10.15 0.11
C SER A 208 -0.76 10.85 -0.46
N PHE A 209 -0.27 11.91 0.20
CA PHE A 209 0.99 12.57 -0.16
C PHE A 209 2.19 11.63 -0.03
N ILE A 210 2.13 10.68 0.89
CA ILE A 210 3.19 9.70 1.11
C ILE A 210 3.20 8.67 -0.02
N ALA A 211 2.03 8.25 -0.51
CA ALA A 211 1.95 7.41 -1.71
C ALA A 211 2.62 8.10 -2.92
N ALA A 212 2.42 9.41 -3.09
CA ALA A 212 3.11 10.17 -4.13
C ALA A 212 4.64 10.20 -3.94
N ILE A 213 5.13 10.41 -2.71
CA ILE A 213 6.57 10.34 -2.39
C ILE A 213 7.13 8.95 -2.71
N ILE A 214 6.41 7.89 -2.38
CA ILE A 214 6.84 6.52 -2.67
C ILE A 214 6.93 6.28 -4.18
N VAL A 215 5.96 6.76 -4.97
CA VAL A 215 6.04 6.71 -6.44
C VAL A 215 7.28 7.45 -6.96
N LEU A 216 7.62 8.61 -6.39
CA LEU A 216 8.82 9.36 -6.75
C LEU A 216 10.12 8.61 -6.37
N LEU A 217 10.17 7.98 -5.19
CA LEU A 217 11.31 7.15 -4.78
C LEU A 217 11.43 5.88 -5.63
N MET A 218 10.30 5.29 -6.01
CA MET A 218 10.23 4.17 -6.93
C MET A 218 10.76 4.55 -8.31
N HIS A 219 10.53 5.77 -8.80
CA HIS A 219 11.09 6.19 -10.09
C HIS A 219 12.62 6.13 -10.12
N LYS A 220 13.30 6.48 -9.02
CA LYS A 220 14.76 6.38 -8.91
C LYS A 220 15.27 4.94 -8.88
N THR A 221 14.52 4.03 -8.24
CA THR A 221 14.93 2.63 -8.05
C THR A 221 14.44 1.70 -9.15
N LEU A 222 13.33 2.03 -9.80
CA LEU A 222 12.64 1.24 -10.83
C LEU A 222 12.05 2.19 -11.89
N PRO A 223 12.90 2.86 -12.70
CA PRO A 223 12.44 3.80 -13.73
C PRO A 223 11.52 3.15 -14.76
N GLU A 224 11.63 1.83 -14.96
CA GLU A 224 10.77 1.05 -15.85
C GLU A 224 9.28 1.24 -15.55
N PHE A 225 8.91 1.47 -14.28
CA PHE A 225 7.50 1.70 -13.93
C PHE A 225 6.94 2.93 -14.66
N VAL A 226 7.57 4.09 -14.48
CA VAL A 226 7.13 5.35 -15.12
C VAL A 226 7.30 5.28 -16.63
N ILE A 227 8.42 4.74 -17.11
CA ILE A 227 8.71 4.68 -18.54
C ILE A 227 7.74 3.73 -19.25
N SER A 228 7.32 2.62 -18.61
CA SER A 228 6.34 1.71 -19.19
C SER A 228 4.95 2.35 -19.35
N ILE A 229 4.55 3.23 -18.42
CA ILE A 229 3.30 4.01 -18.52
C ILE A 229 3.39 4.99 -19.70
N VAL A 230 4.48 5.74 -19.79
CA VAL A 230 4.72 6.70 -20.90
C VAL A 230 4.75 5.96 -22.25
N TRP A 231 5.47 4.84 -22.32
CA TRP A 231 5.53 3.98 -23.50
C TRP A 231 4.15 3.49 -23.91
N SER A 232 3.36 3.00 -22.95
CA SER A 232 2.00 2.53 -23.20
C SER A 232 1.11 3.63 -23.76
N GLY A 233 1.19 4.85 -23.21
CA GLY A 233 0.44 6.00 -23.72
C GLY A 233 0.80 6.36 -25.17
N ILE A 234 2.10 6.35 -25.51
CA ILE A 234 2.57 6.58 -26.88
C ILE A 234 2.02 5.50 -27.83
N GLU A 235 2.08 4.25 -27.41
CA GLU A 235 1.73 3.11 -28.24
C GLU A 235 0.20 2.95 -28.42
N ILE A 236 -0.60 3.22 -27.38
CA ILE A 236 -2.07 3.35 -27.47
C ILE A 236 -2.40 4.45 -28.48
N LYS A 237 -1.77 5.62 -28.38
CA LYS A 237 -2.03 6.73 -29.30
C LYS A 237 -1.68 6.38 -30.74
N LYS A 238 -0.54 5.74 -30.99
CA LYS A 238 -0.14 5.28 -32.34
C LYS A 238 -1.18 4.32 -32.95
N ARG A 239 -1.77 3.44 -32.14
CA ARG A 239 -2.71 2.41 -32.60
C ARG A 239 -4.13 2.94 -32.80
N PHE A 240 -4.62 3.76 -31.88
CA PHE A 240 -6.02 4.19 -31.84
C PHE A 240 -6.23 5.62 -32.39
N PHE A 241 -5.19 6.45 -32.45
CA PHE A 241 -5.27 7.84 -32.91
C PHE A 241 -4.12 8.22 -33.88
N PRO A 242 -3.98 7.51 -35.02
CA PRO A 242 -2.85 7.66 -35.93
C PRO A 242 -2.73 9.06 -36.58
N ASN A 243 -3.81 9.83 -36.61
CA ASN A 243 -3.86 11.16 -37.23
C ASN A 243 -3.33 12.30 -36.34
N LEU A 244 -2.98 12.04 -35.08
CA LEU A 244 -2.42 13.05 -34.17
C LEU A 244 -0.90 13.14 -34.36
N LYS A 245 -0.40 14.20 -35.02
CA LYS A 245 1.04 14.48 -35.18
C LYS A 245 1.75 14.54 -33.82
N TYR A 246 2.95 13.95 -33.73
CA TYR A 246 3.74 13.85 -32.49
C TYR A 246 5.04 14.66 -32.60
N LYS A 247 5.46 15.31 -31.51
CA LYS A 247 6.81 15.85 -31.31
C LYS A 247 7.51 14.97 -30.28
N THR A 248 8.37 14.05 -30.73
CA THR A 248 8.95 13.00 -29.88
C THR A 248 9.75 13.66 -28.75
N PRO A 249 9.54 13.32 -27.46
CA PRO A 249 10.26 13.98 -26.39
C PRO A 249 11.67 13.39 -26.39
N GLY A 250 12.68 14.21 -26.66
CA GLY A 250 14.08 13.78 -26.65
C GLY A 250 14.68 13.39 -28.02
N ALA A 251 14.03 13.70 -29.15
CA ALA A 251 14.75 13.76 -30.41
C ALA A 251 15.62 15.03 -30.40
N SER A 252 16.84 14.94 -29.85
CA SER A 252 17.87 15.94 -30.10
C SER A 252 18.02 16.06 -31.61
N LYS A 253 17.88 17.27 -32.15
CA LYS A 253 18.27 17.54 -33.53
C LYS A 253 19.70 17.02 -33.71
N PRO A 254 20.01 16.25 -34.77
CA PRO A 254 21.40 16.09 -35.15
C PRO A 254 21.96 17.49 -35.34
N ASN A 255 23.09 17.79 -34.69
CA ASN A 255 23.77 19.07 -34.83
C ASN A 255 23.99 19.32 -36.34
N GLU A 256 23.34 20.37 -36.86
CA GLU A 256 23.73 21.04 -38.10
C GLU A 256 24.83 22.05 -37.77
#